data_AF-A0A8X7N6T3-F1
#
_entry.id   AF-A0A8X7N6T3-F1
#
_cell.length_a   1.000
_cell.length_b   1.000
_cell.length_c   1.000
_cell.angle_alpha   90.00
_cell.angle_beta   90.00
_cell.angle_gamma   90.00
#
_symmetry.space_group_name_H-M   'P 1'
#
loop_
_entity.id
_entity.type
_entity.pdbx_description
1 polymer ?
#
loop_
_entity_poly.entity_id
_entity_poly.type
_entity_poly.pdbx_seq_one_letter_code
_entity_poly.pdbx_strand_id
1 'polypeptide(L)'
;MRSVAVLRLLHSSLSLLFSSSALVLTLLVLILLSSSNGVYADNVTSISGTWASGAGNVRTGLGFFNPITREFTMPKTAGISYSFTDDGFFEQAQMTYQSNPRNPACFNATLIWQHGTYQLFSNGSVGLFPFAQDGYVAVINPCADPSNPQITSFKYEQFTLISQWYNYVDPFPMFPEVQGKSAYAMQTFAFDGQKNPLMWLLNRPPSMLPTEQIWFSAASQHG
;
A
#
# COMPACT_ATOMS: atom_id res chain seq x y z
N MET A 1 -76.46 16.40 25.51
CA MET A 1 -75.76 16.55 24.21
C MET A 1 -74.27 16.91 24.29
N ARG A 2 -73.65 17.14 25.47
CA ARG A 2 -72.22 17.53 25.58
C ARG A 2 -71.20 16.37 25.61
N SER A 3 -71.62 15.12 25.74
CA SER A 3 -70.71 13.99 26.03
C SER A 3 -70.14 13.28 24.78
N VAL A 4 -70.82 13.36 23.63
CA VAL A 4 -70.40 12.64 22.41
C VAL A 4 -69.28 13.36 21.63
N ALA A 5 -69.15 14.69 21.77
CA ALA A 5 -68.13 15.47 21.07
C ALA A 5 -66.71 15.26 21.65
N VAL A 6 -66.59 15.09 22.97
CA VAL A 6 -65.30 14.91 23.65
C VAL A 6 -64.66 13.56 23.31
N LEU A 7 -65.47 12.50 23.20
CA LEU A 7 -64.98 11.15 22.91
C LEU A 7 -64.45 11.01 21.47
N ARG A 8 -65.00 11.75 20.50
CA ARG A 8 -64.52 11.79 19.10
C ARG A 8 -63.21 12.56 18.94
N LEU A 9 -63.01 13.63 19.70
CA LEU A 9 -61.77 14.41 19.72
C LEU A 9 -60.59 13.61 20.30
N LEU A 10 -60.83 12.82 21.36
CA LEU A 10 -59.84 11.93 21.96
C LEU A 10 -59.41 10.77 21.05
N HIS A 11 -60.31 10.23 20.23
CA HIS A 11 -59.95 9.17 19.26
C HIS A 11 -59.10 9.73 18.10
N SER A 12 -59.43 10.92 17.60
CA SER A 12 -58.70 11.58 16.50
C SER A 12 -57.26 11.96 16.90
N SER A 13 -57.07 12.50 18.11
CA SER A 13 -55.75 12.86 18.63
C SER A 13 -54.88 11.63 18.91
N LEU A 14 -55.45 10.52 19.37
CA LEU A 14 -54.73 9.26 19.57
C LEU A 14 -54.24 8.66 18.24
N SER A 15 -55.08 8.66 17.20
CA SER A 15 -54.68 8.18 15.86
C SER A 15 -53.56 9.02 15.20
N LEU A 16 -53.54 10.34 15.43
CA LEU A 16 -52.48 11.22 14.94
C LEU A 16 -51.14 11.00 15.68
N LEU A 17 -51.19 10.71 16.99
CA LEU A 17 -50.00 10.39 17.80
C LEU A 17 -49.37 9.05 17.41
N PHE A 18 -50.18 8.03 17.09
CA PHE A 18 -49.68 6.73 16.61
C PHE A 18 -49.09 6.82 15.20
N SER A 19 -49.70 7.58 14.28
CA SER A 19 -49.16 7.80 12.93
C SER A 19 -47.82 8.54 12.94
N SER A 20 -47.63 9.47 13.87
CA SER A 20 -46.40 10.25 14.01
C SER A 20 -45.25 9.41 14.53
N SER A 21 -45.51 8.51 15.50
CA SER A 21 -44.47 7.62 16.06
C SER A 21 -44.01 6.56 15.06
N ALA A 22 -44.92 6.04 14.21
CA ALA A 22 -44.55 5.09 13.16
C ALA A 22 -43.66 5.74 12.08
N LEU A 23 -43.94 6.99 11.70
CA LEU A 23 -43.12 7.79 10.78
C LEU A 23 -41.73 8.11 11.33
N VAL A 24 -41.63 8.41 12.63
CA VAL A 24 -40.34 8.66 13.29
C VAL A 24 -39.52 7.38 13.39
N LEU A 25 -40.16 6.24 13.67
CA LEU A 25 -39.47 4.95 13.77
C LEU A 25 -38.99 4.45 12.40
N THR A 26 -39.77 4.63 11.33
CA THR A 26 -39.33 4.28 9.97
C THR A 26 -38.23 5.20 9.46
N LEU A 27 -38.28 6.50 9.77
CA LEU A 27 -37.21 7.44 9.43
C LEU A 27 -35.91 7.12 10.18
N LEU A 28 -35.99 6.73 11.45
CA LEU A 28 -34.83 6.31 12.25
C LEU A 28 -34.20 5.01 11.70
N VAL A 29 -35.03 4.06 11.25
CA VAL A 29 -34.58 2.83 10.58
C VAL A 29 -33.91 3.14 9.24
N LEU A 30 -34.43 4.06 8.41
CA LEU A 30 -33.74 4.48 7.18
C LEU A 30 -32.38 5.17 7.45
N ILE A 31 -32.26 5.94 8.53
CA ILE A 31 -30.99 6.56 8.95
C ILE A 31 -30.00 5.49 9.45
N LEU A 32 -30.47 4.44 10.14
CA LEU A 32 -29.65 3.31 10.59
C LEU A 32 -29.24 2.36 9.44
N LEU A 33 -30.04 2.26 8.38
CA LEU A 33 -29.69 1.53 7.14
C LEU A 33 -28.83 2.35 6.17
N SER A 34 -28.55 3.61 6.49
CA SER A 34 -27.50 4.38 5.82
C SER A 34 -26.15 3.91 6.37
N SER A 35 -25.84 2.62 6.17
CA SER A 35 -24.54 2.05 6.43
C SER A 35 -23.51 2.93 5.76
N SER A 36 -22.50 3.35 6.52
CA SER A 36 -21.31 3.99 6.03
C SER A 36 -20.72 3.12 4.91
N ASN A 37 -21.05 3.43 3.67
CA ASN A 37 -20.13 3.16 2.59
C ASN A 37 -18.91 4.01 2.94
N GLY A 38 -17.92 3.40 3.58
CA GLY A 38 -16.58 3.95 3.56
C GLY A 38 -16.32 4.32 2.11
N VAL A 39 -16.01 5.59 1.86
CA VAL A 39 -15.66 6.06 0.51
C VAL A 39 -14.35 5.37 0.16
N TYR A 40 -14.44 4.13 -0.32
CA TYR A 40 -13.38 3.51 -1.08
C TYR A 40 -13.30 4.36 -2.35
N ALA A 41 -12.14 4.96 -2.57
CA ALA A 41 -11.89 5.54 -3.89
C ALA A 41 -12.04 4.39 -4.90
N ASP A 42 -12.99 4.52 -5.82
CA ASP A 42 -13.12 3.59 -6.93
C ASP A 42 -11.82 3.63 -7.72
N ASN A 43 -11.00 2.59 -7.54
CA ASN A 43 -9.75 2.45 -8.26
C ASN A 43 -10.03 2.40 -9.75
N VAL A 44 -9.46 3.34 -10.51
CA VAL A 44 -9.63 3.44 -11.96
C VAL A 44 -8.93 2.32 -12.72
N THR A 45 -8.08 1.53 -12.05
CA THR A 45 -7.38 0.38 -12.62
C THR A 45 -7.03 -0.68 -11.57
N SER A 46 -6.62 -1.88 -12.00
CA SER A 46 -6.15 -2.92 -11.08
C SER A 46 -4.84 -2.53 -10.39
N ILE A 47 -4.54 -3.15 -9.24
CA ILE A 47 -3.25 -2.96 -8.54
C ILE A 47 -2.07 -3.63 -9.28
N SER A 48 -2.36 -4.62 -10.14
CA SER A 48 -1.35 -5.36 -10.91
C SER A 48 -0.48 -4.42 -11.76
N GLY A 49 0.81 -4.73 -11.83
CA GLY A 49 1.85 -3.95 -12.48
C GLY A 49 2.96 -3.48 -11.54
N THR A 50 4.00 -2.88 -12.12
CA THR A 50 5.11 -2.26 -11.38
C THR A 50 4.85 -0.80 -11.15
N TRP A 51 4.84 -0.38 -9.90
CA TRP A 51 4.67 1.00 -9.46
C TRP A 51 5.98 1.51 -8.86
N ALA A 52 6.35 2.75 -9.14
CA ALA A 52 7.56 3.36 -8.56
C ALA A 52 7.35 4.83 -8.21
N SER A 53 8.02 5.29 -7.14
CA SER A 53 7.96 6.68 -6.67
C SER A 53 9.18 7.51 -7.09
N GLY A 54 9.08 8.82 -6.87
CA GLY A 54 10.16 9.77 -7.13
C GLY A 54 10.58 9.80 -8.60
N ALA A 55 11.89 9.78 -8.85
CA ALA A 55 12.45 9.69 -10.19
C ALA A 55 12.47 8.26 -10.75
N GLY A 56 11.78 7.31 -10.10
CA GLY A 56 11.61 5.91 -10.51
C GLY A 56 12.89 5.14 -10.87
N ASN A 57 14.01 5.50 -10.23
CA ASN A 57 15.27 4.75 -10.34
C ASN A 57 15.27 3.50 -9.43
N VAL A 58 14.42 3.47 -8.40
CA VAL A 58 14.17 2.26 -7.61
C VAL A 58 13.07 1.48 -8.32
N ARG A 59 13.38 0.26 -8.77
CA ARG A 59 12.45 -0.64 -9.45
C ARG A 59 12.67 -2.05 -8.97
N THR A 60 11.59 -2.81 -8.83
CA THR A 60 11.66 -4.26 -8.59
C THR A 60 12.35 -5.00 -9.75
N GLY A 61 12.82 -6.22 -9.49
CA GLY A 61 13.50 -7.08 -10.44
C GLY A 61 15.02 -7.07 -10.34
N LEU A 62 15.66 -7.76 -11.28
CA LEU A 62 17.10 -8.06 -11.27
C LEU A 62 18.00 -6.81 -11.28
N GLY A 63 17.48 -5.67 -11.74
CA GLY A 63 18.21 -4.39 -11.74
C GLY A 63 18.37 -3.77 -10.35
N PHE A 64 17.68 -4.28 -9.32
CA PHE A 64 17.79 -3.80 -7.94
C PHE A 64 18.42 -4.83 -7.02
N PHE A 65 18.04 -6.10 -7.14
CA PHE A 65 18.61 -7.20 -6.35
C PHE A 65 18.91 -8.41 -7.22
N ASN A 66 20.09 -9.02 -7.02
CA ASN A 66 20.49 -10.25 -7.68
C ASN A 66 20.33 -11.44 -6.71
N PRO A 67 19.34 -12.33 -6.91
CA PRO A 67 19.11 -13.46 -6.00
C PRO A 67 20.16 -14.57 -6.15
N ILE A 68 21.05 -14.54 -7.13
CA ILE A 68 22.15 -15.52 -7.25
C ILE A 68 23.31 -15.07 -6.36
N THR A 69 23.73 -13.81 -6.46
CA THR A 69 24.87 -13.28 -5.70
C THR A 69 24.48 -12.69 -4.34
N ARG A 70 23.18 -12.43 -4.12
CA ARG A 70 22.61 -11.75 -2.94
C ARG A 70 23.09 -10.31 -2.77
N GLU A 71 23.31 -9.65 -3.90
CA GLU A 71 23.83 -8.28 -3.94
C GLU A 71 22.77 -7.30 -4.42
N PHE A 72 22.81 -6.11 -3.85
CA PHE A 72 22.02 -4.98 -4.31
C PHE A 72 22.77 -4.17 -5.36
N THR A 73 22.04 -3.68 -6.36
CA THR A 73 22.52 -2.62 -7.24
C THR A 73 21.99 -1.29 -6.72
N MET A 74 22.90 -0.37 -6.39
CA MET A 74 22.51 0.94 -5.83
C MET A 74 21.78 1.81 -6.89
N PRO A 75 20.54 2.24 -6.63
CA PRO A 75 19.84 3.20 -7.48
C PRO A 75 20.45 4.60 -7.43
N LYS A 76 20.23 5.39 -8.47
CA LYS A 76 20.68 6.81 -8.54
C LYS A 76 19.94 7.75 -7.60
N THR A 77 18.73 7.39 -7.19
CA THR A 77 17.89 8.20 -6.29
C THR A 77 17.13 7.30 -5.33
N ALA A 78 16.83 7.81 -4.14
CA ALA A 78 15.91 7.16 -3.21
C ALA A 78 14.50 7.02 -3.81
N GLY A 79 13.73 6.07 -3.28
CA GLY A 79 12.39 5.76 -3.75
C GLY A 79 11.90 4.42 -3.24
N ILE A 80 10.67 4.10 -3.60
CA ILE A 80 10.03 2.82 -3.34
C ILE A 80 9.37 2.32 -4.63
N SER A 81 9.41 1.02 -4.83
CA SER A 81 8.71 0.35 -5.91
C SER A 81 8.07 -0.93 -5.40
N TYR A 82 6.86 -1.18 -5.89
CA TYR A 82 6.14 -2.44 -5.70
C TYR A 82 5.75 -3.00 -7.05
N SER A 83 5.88 -4.31 -7.21
CA SER A 83 5.25 -5.06 -8.29
C SER A 83 4.18 -5.97 -7.73
N PHE A 84 3.03 -6.01 -8.38
CA PHE A 84 1.92 -6.91 -8.06
C PHE A 84 1.52 -7.68 -9.30
N THR A 85 1.23 -8.96 -9.13
CA THR A 85 0.75 -9.86 -10.19
C THR A 85 -0.71 -10.22 -9.94
N ASP A 86 -1.47 -10.54 -10.99
CA ASP A 86 -2.88 -10.88 -10.86
C ASP A 86 -3.13 -12.22 -10.13
N ASP A 87 -2.11 -13.09 -10.04
CA ASP A 87 -2.12 -14.35 -9.29
C ASP A 87 -1.66 -14.22 -7.83
N GLY A 88 -1.47 -12.99 -7.33
CA GLY A 88 -1.35 -12.73 -5.90
C GLY A 88 0.08 -12.68 -5.36
N PHE A 89 1.09 -12.46 -6.20
CA PHE A 89 2.47 -12.25 -5.76
C PHE A 89 2.88 -10.78 -5.78
N PHE A 90 3.77 -10.41 -4.85
CA PHE A 90 4.36 -9.08 -4.79
C PHE A 90 5.89 -9.12 -4.72
N GLU A 91 6.52 -8.05 -5.15
CA GLU A 91 7.91 -7.70 -4.82
C GLU A 91 7.97 -6.25 -4.32
N GLN A 92 8.84 -5.99 -3.36
CA GLN A 92 9.20 -4.68 -2.84
C GLN A 92 10.67 -4.39 -3.13
N ALA A 93 10.93 -3.20 -3.67
CA ALA A 93 12.25 -2.59 -3.72
C ALA A 93 12.19 -1.20 -3.08
N GLN A 94 13.06 -0.91 -2.13
CA GLN A 94 13.09 0.39 -1.46
C GLN A 94 14.53 0.83 -1.22
N MET A 95 14.80 2.10 -1.50
CA MET A 95 16.02 2.78 -1.10
C MET A 95 15.64 4.03 -0.30
N THR A 96 16.10 4.09 0.95
CA THR A 96 16.10 5.34 1.72
C THR A 96 17.53 5.88 1.79
N TYR A 97 17.64 7.20 1.88
CA TYR A 97 18.91 7.90 1.88
C TYR A 97 18.84 9.08 2.85
N GLN A 98 19.88 9.22 3.68
CA GLN A 98 20.07 10.34 4.58
C GLN A 98 21.44 10.97 4.30
N SER A 99 21.41 12.22 3.84
CA SER A 99 22.63 13.01 3.59
C SER A 99 23.24 13.51 4.91
N ASN A 100 24.55 13.70 4.93
CA ASN A 100 25.25 14.50 5.92
C ASN A 100 25.57 15.89 5.33
N PRO A 101 24.89 16.96 5.76
CA PRO A 101 25.10 18.30 5.20
C PRO A 101 26.52 18.85 5.36
N ARG A 102 27.26 18.39 6.39
CA ARG A 102 28.65 18.81 6.62
C ARG A 102 29.64 18.06 5.74
N ASN A 103 29.30 16.83 5.35
CA ASN A 103 30.11 16.02 4.45
C ASN A 103 29.21 15.15 3.56
N PRO A 104 28.80 15.65 2.39
CA PRO A 104 27.89 14.94 1.50
C PRO A 104 28.40 13.57 1.02
N ALA A 105 29.71 13.33 1.04
CA ALA A 105 30.29 12.02 0.72
C ALA A 105 30.01 10.97 1.80
N CYS A 106 29.67 11.39 3.03
CA CYS A 106 29.36 10.54 4.17
C CYS A 106 27.86 10.39 4.39
N PHE A 107 27.19 9.73 3.46
CA PHE A 107 25.75 9.47 3.53
C PHE A 107 25.43 8.13 4.19
N ASN A 108 24.19 7.96 4.64
CA ASN A 108 23.65 6.65 5.00
C ASN A 108 22.58 6.26 3.98
N ALA A 109 22.62 5.03 3.48
CA ALA A 109 21.55 4.48 2.66
C ALA A 109 21.09 3.13 3.21
N THR A 110 19.80 2.84 3.07
CA THR A 110 19.24 1.53 3.37
C THR A 110 18.52 1.02 2.14
N LEU A 111 18.85 -0.18 1.69
CA LEU A 111 18.20 -0.86 0.58
C LEU A 111 17.45 -2.06 1.13
N ILE A 112 16.18 -2.20 0.78
CA ILE A 112 15.32 -3.30 1.20
C ILE A 112 14.78 -3.98 -0.05
N TRP A 113 14.93 -5.30 -0.08
CA TRP A 113 14.31 -6.16 -1.06
C TRP A 113 13.57 -7.29 -0.34
N GLN A 114 12.32 -7.54 -0.72
CA GLN A 114 11.58 -8.73 -0.31
C GLN A 114 10.46 -9.02 -1.30
N HIS A 115 10.00 -10.25 -1.35
CA HIS A 115 8.93 -10.69 -2.24
C HIS A 115 8.16 -11.85 -1.61
N GLY A 116 6.97 -12.15 -2.12
CA GLY A 116 6.08 -13.16 -1.56
C GLY A 116 4.67 -13.05 -2.11
N THR A 117 3.67 -13.34 -1.28
CA THR A 117 2.25 -13.24 -1.65
C THR A 117 1.58 -12.01 -1.06
N TYR A 118 0.51 -11.54 -1.67
CA TYR A 118 -0.30 -10.45 -1.13
C TYR A 118 -1.79 -10.80 -1.11
N GLN A 119 -2.52 -10.11 -0.24
CA GLN A 119 -3.97 -10.23 -0.14
C GLN A 119 -4.62 -8.85 -0.14
N LEU A 120 -5.64 -8.67 -0.97
CA LEU A 120 -6.56 -7.54 -0.88
C LEU A 120 -7.68 -7.89 0.11
N PHE A 121 -7.80 -7.10 1.17
CA PHE A 121 -8.85 -7.27 2.16
C PHE A 121 -10.12 -6.50 1.77
N SER A 122 -11.28 -6.96 2.24
CA SER A 122 -12.57 -6.31 1.98
C SER A 122 -12.65 -4.89 2.55
N ASN A 123 -11.80 -4.56 3.53
CA ASN A 123 -11.69 -3.23 4.11
C ASN A 123 -10.81 -2.26 3.28
N GLY A 124 -10.34 -2.67 2.09
CA GLY A 124 -9.51 -1.84 1.21
C GLY A 124 -8.01 -1.84 1.54
N SER A 125 -7.58 -2.55 2.58
CA SER A 125 -6.15 -2.71 2.90
C SER A 125 -5.48 -3.81 2.07
N VAL A 126 -4.16 -3.78 1.99
CA VAL A 126 -3.32 -4.82 1.35
C VAL A 126 -2.35 -5.38 2.38
N GLY A 127 -2.38 -6.69 2.58
CA GLY A 127 -1.36 -7.41 3.36
C GLY A 127 -0.29 -7.97 2.44
N LEU A 128 0.98 -7.70 2.74
CA LEU A 128 2.15 -8.26 2.05
C LEU A 128 2.81 -9.31 2.94
N PHE A 129 2.92 -10.54 2.43
CA PHE A 129 3.42 -11.72 3.14
C PHE A 129 4.70 -12.23 2.46
N PRO A 130 5.89 -11.80 2.90
CA PRO A 130 7.15 -12.21 2.30
C PRO A 130 7.36 -13.74 2.40
N PHE A 131 8.03 -14.32 1.41
CA PHE A 131 8.56 -15.67 1.55
C PHE A 131 9.66 -15.69 2.61
N ALA A 132 9.54 -16.64 3.53
CA ALA A 132 10.49 -16.77 4.61
C ALA A 132 11.90 -17.02 4.05
N GLN A 133 12.91 -16.39 4.66
CA GLN A 133 14.33 -16.49 4.27
C GLN A 133 14.78 -15.77 3.00
N ASP A 134 13.86 -15.23 2.21
CA ASP A 134 14.21 -14.63 0.92
C ASP A 134 14.64 -13.17 1.03
N GLY A 135 13.95 -12.34 1.81
CA GLY A 135 14.24 -10.91 1.80
C GLY A 135 15.63 -10.55 2.35
N TYR A 136 16.14 -9.41 1.90
CA TYR A 136 17.41 -8.83 2.31
C TYR A 136 17.27 -7.33 2.61
N VAL A 137 18.11 -6.86 3.52
CA VAL A 137 18.36 -5.44 3.76
C VAL A 137 19.86 -5.17 3.68
N ALA A 138 20.27 -4.08 3.04
CA ALA A 138 21.63 -3.59 3.05
C ALA A 138 21.69 -2.20 3.66
N VAL A 139 22.61 -2.00 4.61
CA VAL A 139 22.93 -0.69 5.20
C VAL A 139 24.28 -0.25 4.68
N ILE A 140 24.33 0.96 4.13
CA ILE A 140 25.51 1.53 3.48
C ILE A 140 25.92 2.77 4.25
N ASN A 141 27.14 2.76 4.76
CA ASN A 141 27.78 3.90 5.41
C ASN A 141 29.26 3.96 4.97
N PRO A 142 29.59 4.75 3.93
CA PRO A 142 30.93 4.80 3.35
C PRO A 142 31.96 5.45 4.27
N CYS A 143 31.53 6.14 5.33
CA CYS A 143 32.42 6.83 6.26
C CYS A 143 32.50 6.17 7.64
N ALA A 144 31.89 5.00 7.82
CA ALA A 144 32.04 4.21 9.03
C ALA A 144 33.48 3.70 9.20
N ASP A 145 34.16 3.38 8.09
CA ASP A 145 35.55 2.94 8.07
C ASP A 145 36.29 3.59 6.87
N PRO A 146 37.34 4.41 7.10
CA PRO A 146 38.12 5.05 6.05
C PRO A 146 38.85 4.07 5.10
N SER A 147 39.02 2.82 5.51
CA SER A 147 39.73 1.80 4.74
C SER A 147 38.82 0.91 3.90
N ASN A 148 37.52 0.85 4.21
CA ASN A 148 36.56 0.01 3.50
C ASN A 148 35.12 0.59 3.63
N PRO A 149 34.50 1.08 2.54
CA PRO A 149 33.11 1.54 2.60
C PRO A 149 32.19 0.39 3.02
N GLN A 150 31.56 0.51 4.19
CA GLN A 150 30.78 -0.57 4.78
C GLN A 150 29.43 -0.73 4.07
N ILE A 151 29.28 -1.81 3.33
CA ILE A 151 27.98 -2.37 2.92
C ILE A 151 27.75 -3.59 3.80
N THR A 152 26.77 -3.52 4.68
CA THR A 152 26.40 -4.66 5.53
C THR A 152 25.02 -5.16 5.15
N SER A 153 24.95 -6.42 4.73
CA SER A 153 23.71 -7.07 4.28
C SER A 153 23.22 -8.09 5.30
N PHE A 154 21.93 -8.07 5.57
CA PHE A 154 21.25 -8.97 6.51
C PHE A 154 20.02 -9.58 5.86
N LYS A 155 19.58 -10.73 6.35
CA LYS A 155 18.26 -11.26 6.01
C LYS A 155 17.18 -10.32 6.53
N TYR A 156 16.09 -10.25 5.79
CA TYR A 156 14.95 -9.39 6.08
C TYR A 156 13.65 -10.13 5.77
N GLU A 157 12.71 -10.09 6.70
CA GLU A 157 11.40 -10.71 6.56
C GLU A 157 10.43 -9.87 7.36
N GLN A 158 9.66 -9.01 6.67
CA GLN A 158 8.74 -8.11 7.34
C GLN A 158 7.38 -8.11 6.66
N PHE A 159 6.39 -8.65 7.37
CA PHE A 159 4.99 -8.40 7.05
C PHE A 159 4.72 -6.90 6.96
N THR A 160 4.06 -6.48 5.88
CA THR A 160 3.73 -5.07 5.65
C THR A 160 2.24 -4.92 5.40
N LEU A 161 1.60 -4.04 6.16
CA LEU A 161 0.21 -3.64 5.95
C LEU A 161 0.18 -2.28 5.23
N ILE A 162 -0.35 -2.27 4.02
CA ILE A 162 -0.81 -1.06 3.35
C ILE A 162 -2.24 -0.83 3.84
N SER A 163 -2.42 0.05 4.82
CA SER A 163 -3.70 0.24 5.51
C SER A 163 -4.83 0.71 4.58
N GLN A 164 -4.45 1.48 3.57
CA GLN A 164 -5.32 1.96 2.51
C GLN A 164 -4.49 2.17 1.25
N TRP A 165 -5.13 2.05 0.10
CA TRP A 165 -4.57 2.49 -1.17
C TRP A 165 -5.67 2.98 -2.10
N TYR A 166 -5.30 3.82 -3.06
CA TYR A 166 -6.14 4.15 -4.18
C TYR A 166 -5.31 4.54 -5.39
N ASN A 167 -5.88 4.39 -6.59
CA ASN A 167 -5.28 4.84 -7.83
C ASN A 167 -6.22 5.73 -8.65
N TYR A 168 -5.61 6.59 -9.45
CA TYR A 168 -6.28 7.57 -10.30
C TYR A 168 -5.43 7.88 -11.53
N VAL A 169 -6.01 8.55 -12.52
CA VAL A 169 -5.25 9.06 -13.67
C VAL A 169 -4.68 10.42 -13.31
N ASP A 170 -3.36 10.51 -13.27
CA ASP A 170 -2.61 11.75 -13.09
C ASP A 170 -2.32 12.37 -14.48
N PRO A 171 -2.85 13.58 -14.78
CA PRO A 171 -2.60 14.25 -16.05
C PRO A 171 -1.21 14.88 -16.16
N PHE A 172 -0.48 15.06 -15.05
CA PHE A 172 0.81 15.76 -15.02
C PHE A 172 1.84 15.00 -14.17
N PRO A 173 2.18 13.75 -14.52
CA PRO A 173 3.12 12.96 -13.75
C PRO A 173 4.53 13.59 -13.79
N MET A 174 5.18 13.62 -12.64
CA MET A 174 6.50 14.23 -12.44
C MET A 174 7.67 13.26 -12.69
N PHE A 175 7.41 12.11 -13.31
CA PHE A 175 8.37 11.03 -13.54
C PHE A 175 8.89 11.06 -15.00
N PRO A 176 10.22 11.02 -15.25
CA PRO A 176 10.79 11.28 -16.59
C PRO A 176 10.23 10.42 -17.72
N GLU A 177 10.05 9.11 -17.51
CA GLU A 177 9.60 8.22 -18.60
C GLU A 177 8.13 8.43 -19.00
N VAL A 178 7.31 9.07 -18.16
CA VAL A 178 5.89 9.38 -18.44
C VAL A 178 5.61 10.88 -18.52
N GLN A 179 6.64 11.72 -18.40
CA GLN A 179 6.52 13.17 -18.39
C GLN A 179 5.87 13.67 -19.69
N GLY A 180 4.86 14.52 -19.56
CA GLY A 180 4.10 15.07 -20.70
C GLY A 180 2.98 14.16 -21.22
N LYS A 181 2.67 13.06 -20.54
CA LYS A 181 1.52 12.19 -20.80
C LYS A 181 0.75 11.94 -19.50
N SER A 182 -0.53 11.59 -19.57
CA SER A 182 -1.23 11.08 -18.39
C SER A 182 -0.70 9.70 -17.99
N ALA A 183 -0.65 9.41 -16.69
CA ALA A 183 -0.23 8.12 -16.15
C ALA A 183 -1.15 7.67 -15.01
N TYR A 184 -1.22 6.37 -14.75
CA TYR A 184 -1.85 5.89 -13.51
C TYR A 184 -0.93 6.19 -12.34
N ALA A 185 -1.46 6.87 -11.33
CA ALA A 185 -0.80 7.12 -10.07
C ALA A 185 -1.46 6.31 -8.96
N MET A 186 -0.68 5.83 -8.01
CA MET A 186 -1.13 5.07 -6.85
C MET A 186 -0.61 5.70 -5.58
N GLN A 187 -1.54 6.09 -4.70
CA GLN A 187 -1.25 6.51 -3.34
C GLN A 187 -1.49 5.33 -2.41
N THR A 188 -0.48 5.00 -1.61
CA THR A 188 -0.58 4.00 -0.54
C THR A 188 -0.37 4.66 0.82
N PHE A 189 -0.85 4.01 1.87
CA PHE A 189 -0.71 4.45 3.24
C PHE A 189 -0.07 3.34 4.07
N ALA A 190 0.91 3.70 4.90
CA ALA A 190 1.55 2.80 5.83
C ALA A 190 0.55 2.30 6.90
N PHE A 191 0.98 1.34 7.72
CA PHE A 191 0.13 0.71 8.73
C PHE A 191 -0.47 1.71 9.74
N ASP A 192 0.19 2.83 9.97
CA ASP A 192 -0.19 3.93 10.87
C ASP A 192 -1.01 5.04 10.18
N GLY A 193 -1.35 4.85 8.90
CA GLY A 193 -2.10 5.81 8.10
C GLY A 193 -1.25 6.95 7.51
N GLN A 194 0.08 6.94 7.70
CA GLN A 194 0.95 7.91 7.03
C GLN A 194 0.99 7.66 5.52
N LYS A 195 1.01 8.74 4.73
CA LYS A 195 1.14 8.64 3.28
C LYS A 195 2.54 8.14 2.92
N ASN A 196 2.61 7.08 2.13
CA ASN A 196 3.83 6.73 1.43
C ASN A 196 4.07 7.71 0.26
N PRO A 197 5.28 7.78 -0.29
CA PRO A 197 5.53 8.51 -1.53
C PRO A 197 4.56 8.06 -2.64
N LEU A 198 3.99 9.03 -3.37
CA LEU A 198 3.16 8.75 -4.54
C LEU A 198 3.96 7.96 -5.58
N MET A 199 3.32 6.96 -6.18
CA MET A 199 3.93 6.10 -7.20
C MET A 199 3.19 6.22 -8.53
N TRP A 200 3.89 5.95 -9.64
CA TRP A 200 3.30 5.84 -10.97
C TRP A 200 3.51 4.44 -11.55
N LEU A 201 2.55 3.98 -12.36
CA LEU A 201 2.64 2.70 -13.06
C LEU A 201 3.71 2.77 -14.16
N LEU A 202 4.71 1.89 -14.08
CA LEU A 202 5.82 1.79 -15.02
C LEU A 202 5.65 0.68 -16.04
N ASN A 203 5.23 -0.51 -15.58
CA ASN A 203 5.18 -1.72 -16.39
C ASN A 203 3.91 -2.53 -16.12
N ARG A 204 3.31 -3.01 -17.21
CA ARG A 204 2.37 -4.14 -17.24
C ARG A 204 2.74 -5.02 -18.45
N PRO A 205 3.05 -6.33 -18.27
CA PRO A 205 3.09 -7.08 -17.01
C PRO A 205 4.14 -6.53 -16.01
N PRO A 206 4.02 -6.87 -14.72
CA PRO A 206 4.98 -6.43 -13.69
C PRO A 206 6.39 -7.00 -13.94
N SER A 207 7.40 -6.19 -13.64
CA SER A 207 8.82 -6.58 -13.62
C SER A 207 9.22 -6.98 -12.20
N MET A 208 9.27 -8.28 -11.90
CA MET A 208 9.71 -8.79 -10.60
C MET A 208 10.54 -10.07 -10.71
N LEU A 209 11.29 -10.38 -9.66
CA LEU A 209 11.97 -11.65 -9.42
C LEU A 209 10.94 -12.79 -9.23
N PRO A 210 11.37 -14.07 -9.33
CA PRO A 210 10.45 -15.21 -9.46
C PRO A 210 9.38 -15.26 -8.37
N THR A 211 8.16 -15.61 -8.75
CA THR A 211 6.98 -15.73 -7.86
C THR A 211 6.97 -17.03 -7.05
N GLU A 212 8.14 -17.48 -6.63
CA GLU A 212 8.35 -18.69 -5.85
C GLU A 212 9.43 -18.46 -4.79
N GLN A 213 9.36 -19.21 -3.69
CA GLN A 213 10.38 -19.13 -2.67
C GLN A 213 11.73 -19.60 -3.23
N ILE A 214 12.75 -18.74 -3.14
CA ILE A 214 14.06 -18.95 -3.72
C ILE A 214 14.95 -19.78 -2.78
N TRP A 215 14.87 -19.53 -1.46
CA TRP A 215 15.69 -20.24 -0.48
C TRP A 215 14.86 -20.84 0.65
N PHE A 216 15.13 -22.11 0.93
CA PHE A 216 14.52 -22.84 2.04
C PHE A 216 15.46 -22.84 3.26
N SER A 217 14.89 -22.83 4.47
CA SER A 217 15.67 -23.11 5.67
C SER A 217 15.84 -24.63 5.85
N ALA A 218 16.96 -25.08 6.41
CA ALA A 218 17.20 -26.50 6.70
C ALA A 218 16.14 -27.12 7.63
N ALA A 219 15.40 -26.30 8.39
CA ALA A 219 14.31 -26.76 9.25
C ALA A 219 13.03 -27.14 8.49
N SER A 220 12.86 -26.75 7.22
CA SER A 220 11.65 -27.05 6.45
C SER A 220 11.73 -28.34 5.61
N GLN A 221 12.83 -29.10 5.68
CA GLN A 221 13.02 -30.34 4.92
C GLN A 221 12.59 -31.62 5.67
N HIS A 222 11.90 -31.48 6.81
CA HIS A 222 11.42 -32.61 7.62
C HIS A 222 9.90 -32.60 7.87
N GLY A 223 9.12 -31.92 7.03
CA GLY A 223 7.65 -31.93 7.07
C GLY A 223 7.06 -32.81 5.98
#